data_AF-A0A957UNW0-F1
#
_entry.id   AF-A0A957UNW0-F1
#
_cell.length_a   1.000
_cell.length_b   1.000
_cell.length_c   1.000
_cell.angle_alpha   90.00
_cell.angle_beta   90.00
_cell.angle_gamma   90.00
#
_symmetry.space_group_name_H-M   'P 1'
#
loop_
_entity.id
_entity.type
_entity.pdbx_description
1 polymer ?
#
loop_
_entity_poly.entity_id
_entity_poly.type
_entity_poly.pdbx_seq_one_letter_code
_entity_poly.pdbx_strand_id
1 'polypeptide(L)'
;MHRYNQLNKWAITCVMGLLVGLLLAGVSARANSPAGFLLGATGVGFDALTAQEQDRVLAAALSANATMVHAADAAQEVLLVERHQETKDAYQSGHWPRRGDAYIYDYATDTLTYALINLETGQVDAKQETQFVQLPLTEGEIARALDIAYADEALRTKLAALFFAVSGEPL
;
A
#
# COMPACT_ATOMS: atom_id res chain seq x y z
N MET A 1 -41.67 -15.39 -46.41
CA MET A 1 -40.64 -16.37 -46.01
C MET A 1 -40.43 -16.26 -44.50
N HIS A 2 -40.70 -17.36 -43.79
CA HIS A 2 -40.40 -17.76 -42.39
C HIS A 2 -40.22 -16.66 -41.32
N ARG A 3 -41.07 -16.45 -40.31
CA ARG A 3 -41.60 -17.35 -39.24
C ARG A 3 -40.57 -18.30 -38.61
N TYR A 4 -40.07 -17.92 -37.42
CA TYR A 4 -39.63 -18.80 -36.32
C TYR A 4 -39.79 -18.00 -35.01
N ASN A 5 -40.95 -18.04 -34.33
CA ASN A 5 -41.49 -19.07 -33.43
C ASN A 5 -40.79 -19.13 -32.07
N GLN A 6 -41.47 -18.51 -31.10
CA GLN A 6 -41.49 -18.83 -29.67
C GLN A 6 -41.50 -20.34 -29.40
N LEU A 7 -40.90 -20.74 -28.27
CA LEU A 7 -41.26 -21.81 -27.33
C LEU A 7 -40.04 -22.62 -26.87
N ASN A 8 -39.65 -22.43 -25.60
CA ASN A 8 -39.76 -23.52 -24.64
C ASN A 8 -39.60 -23.00 -23.20
N LYS A 9 -40.76 -22.90 -22.54
CA LYS A 9 -40.94 -22.90 -21.09
C LYS A 9 -41.05 -24.36 -20.62
N TRP A 10 -40.11 -24.86 -19.82
CA TRP A 10 -40.27 -25.96 -18.87
C TRP A 10 -39.17 -25.72 -17.80
N ALA A 11 -39.43 -25.18 -16.62
CA ALA A 11 -40.20 -25.67 -15.45
C ALA A 11 -39.28 -26.32 -14.39
N ILE A 12 -39.59 -26.05 -13.11
CA ILE A 12 -39.14 -26.67 -11.83
C ILE A 12 -37.89 -25.97 -11.24
N THR A 13 -37.92 -25.04 -10.27
CA THR A 13 -38.57 -24.87 -8.94
C THR A 13 -37.98 -25.72 -7.80
N CYS A 14 -37.67 -25.04 -6.68
CA CYS A 14 -37.22 -25.49 -5.34
C CYS A 14 -35.73 -25.90 -5.24
N VAL A 15 -34.92 -25.43 -4.28
CA VAL A 15 -35.14 -25.43 -2.81
C VAL A 15 -34.42 -24.25 -2.13
N MET A 16 -35.11 -23.67 -1.14
CA MET A 16 -34.57 -22.76 -0.12
C MET A 16 -33.44 -23.38 0.70
N GLY A 17 -32.36 -22.63 0.90
CA GLY A 17 -31.31 -22.95 1.87
C GLY A 17 -30.61 -21.68 2.34
N LEU A 18 -31.24 -21.00 3.31
CA LEU A 18 -30.67 -19.90 4.09
C LEU A 18 -29.62 -20.46 5.08
N LEU A 19 -28.61 -19.63 5.38
CA LEU A 19 -27.78 -19.57 6.60
C LEU A 19 -26.29 -19.99 6.51
N VAL A 20 -25.48 -18.93 6.61
CA VAL A 20 -24.42 -18.72 7.61
C VAL A 20 -23.11 -19.49 7.41
N GLY A 21 -22.06 -18.72 7.11
CA GLY A 21 -20.68 -19.15 7.23
C GLY A 21 -19.68 -18.20 6.58
N LEU A 22 -19.91 -16.88 6.61
CA LEU A 22 -18.92 -15.88 6.21
C LEU A 22 -17.89 -15.76 7.34
N LEU A 23 -16.89 -16.65 7.34
CA LEU A 23 -15.68 -16.48 8.13
C LEU A 23 -14.69 -15.69 7.26
N LEU A 24 -14.56 -14.41 7.60
CA LEU A 24 -13.56 -13.51 7.06
C LEU A 24 -12.16 -14.09 7.33
N ALA A 25 -11.57 -14.71 6.33
CA ALA A 25 -10.13 -14.70 6.19
C ALA A 25 -9.76 -13.36 5.55
N GLY A 26 -9.38 -12.39 6.40
CA GLY A 26 -8.76 -11.14 5.98
C GLY A 26 -7.45 -11.46 5.27
N VAL A 27 -7.52 -11.67 3.96
CA VAL A 27 -6.36 -11.53 3.09
C VAL A 27 -6.25 -10.04 2.84
N SER A 28 -5.46 -9.35 3.65
CA SER A 28 -5.05 -7.98 3.37
C SER A 28 -4.32 -8.00 2.03
N ALA A 29 -5.01 -7.54 0.98
CA ALA A 29 -4.38 -7.25 -0.29
C ALA A 29 -3.37 -6.13 -0.03
N ARG A 30 -2.08 -6.47 0.03
CA ARG A 30 -1.01 -5.48 -0.03
C ARG A 30 -1.14 -4.80 -1.40
N ALA A 31 -1.55 -3.53 -1.38
CA ALA A 31 -1.50 -2.69 -2.56
C ALA A 31 -0.01 -2.52 -2.93
N ASN A 32 0.44 -3.30 -3.91
CA ASN A 32 1.71 -3.06 -4.58
C ASN A 32 1.57 -1.73 -5.34
N SER A 33 2.24 -0.68 -4.87
CA SER A 33 2.42 0.54 -5.67
C SER A 33 3.16 0.20 -6.96
N PRO A 34 2.61 0.52 -8.15
CA PRO A 34 3.31 0.31 -9.40
C PRO A 34 4.16 1.55 -9.73
N ALA A 35 5.25 1.77 -9.01
CA ALA A 35 6.31 2.68 -9.44
C ALA A 35 7.48 1.88 -10.06
N GLY A 36 7.15 0.94 -10.94
CA GLY A 36 8.12 0.17 -11.71
C GLY A 36 8.50 0.90 -13.00
N PHE A 37 9.37 1.91 -12.93
CA PHE A 37 10.14 2.30 -14.12
C PHE A 37 11.21 1.20 -14.35
N LEU A 38 10.77 0.11 -14.98
CA LEU A 38 11.55 -1.09 -15.25
C LEU A 38 12.50 -0.86 -16.43
N LEU A 39 13.57 -0.11 -16.20
CA LEU A 39 14.80 -0.26 -16.97
C LEU A 39 15.88 -0.85 -16.05
N GLY A 40 16.00 -2.18 -16.07
CA GLY A 40 17.26 -2.85 -15.76
C GLY A 40 17.59 -3.14 -14.29
N ALA A 41 16.64 -3.18 -13.35
CA ALA A 41 16.95 -3.56 -11.97
C ALA A 41 17.26 -5.06 -11.86
N THR A 42 18.51 -5.44 -12.12
CA THR A 42 19.02 -6.79 -11.90
C THR A 42 19.42 -7.04 -10.45
N GLY A 43 19.33 -6.00 -9.62
CA GLY A 43 19.64 -6.08 -8.20
C GLY A 43 21.12 -5.89 -7.90
N VAL A 44 21.86 -5.14 -8.74
CA VAL A 44 23.31 -4.96 -8.58
C VAL A 44 23.72 -3.49 -8.60
N GLY A 45 24.80 -3.16 -7.91
CA GLY A 45 25.41 -1.83 -7.93
C GLY A 45 24.42 -0.70 -7.67
N PHE A 46 24.24 0.17 -8.68
CA PHE A 46 23.39 1.37 -8.63
C PHE A 46 21.93 1.13 -9.00
N ASP A 47 21.58 -0.09 -9.42
CA ASP A 47 20.22 -0.45 -9.78
C ASP A 47 19.26 -0.19 -8.60
N ALA A 48 18.06 0.31 -8.92
CA ALA A 48 16.97 0.37 -7.97
C ALA A 48 16.72 -0.99 -7.29
N LEU A 49 16.07 -0.96 -6.13
CA LEU A 49 15.69 -2.20 -5.45
C LEU A 49 14.71 -3.00 -6.33
N THR A 50 15.00 -4.28 -6.48
CA THR A 50 14.04 -5.25 -7.02
C THR A 50 12.85 -5.40 -6.07
N ALA A 51 11.71 -5.89 -6.55
CA ALA A 51 10.54 -6.14 -5.70
C ALA A 51 10.87 -7.05 -4.50
N GLN A 52 11.66 -8.10 -4.73
CA GLN A 52 12.09 -9.01 -3.66
C GLN A 52 13.00 -8.32 -2.63
N GLU A 53 13.82 -7.37 -3.05
CA GLU A 53 14.63 -6.56 -2.14
C GLU A 53 13.78 -5.59 -1.34
N GLN A 54 12.82 -4.91 -1.98
CA GLN A 54 11.88 -4.05 -1.28
C GLN A 54 11.11 -4.83 -0.20
N ASP A 55 10.65 -6.05 -0.52
CA ASP A 55 10.00 -6.93 0.45
C ASP A 55 10.92 -7.31 1.61
N ARG A 56 12.20 -7.59 1.35
CA ARG A 56 13.19 -7.90 2.40
C ARG A 56 13.49 -6.71 3.29
N VAL A 57 13.69 -5.52 2.71
CA VAL A 57 13.86 -4.27 3.45
C VAL A 57 12.67 -4.03 4.36
N LEU A 58 11.46 -4.12 3.80
CA LEU A 58 10.24 -3.87 4.54
C LEU A 58 10.01 -4.87 5.67
N ALA A 59 10.22 -6.17 5.42
CA ALA A 59 10.10 -7.20 6.45
C ALA A 59 11.08 -6.97 7.62
N ALA A 60 12.33 -6.62 7.32
CA ALA A 60 13.34 -6.32 8.34
C ALA A 60 12.99 -5.04 9.13
N ALA A 61 12.56 -3.98 8.44
CA ALA A 61 12.16 -2.72 9.06
C ALA A 61 10.96 -2.89 9.99
N LEU A 62 9.91 -3.59 9.55
CA LEU A 62 8.73 -3.89 10.38
C LEU A 62 9.08 -4.76 11.59
N SER A 63 9.96 -5.76 11.40
CA SER A 63 10.41 -6.62 12.50
C SER A 63 11.19 -5.82 13.56
N ALA A 64 12.02 -4.86 13.13
CA ALA A 64 12.73 -3.96 14.04
C ALA A 64 11.81 -2.92 14.71
N ASN A 65 10.64 -2.66 14.13
CA ASN A 65 9.61 -1.76 14.67
C ASN A 65 8.52 -2.45 15.48
N ALA A 66 8.54 -3.79 15.58
CA ALA A 66 7.52 -4.59 16.28
C ALA A 66 7.42 -4.31 17.80
N THR A 67 8.37 -3.57 18.37
CA THR A 67 8.31 -3.08 19.76
C THR A 67 7.25 -1.98 19.97
N MET A 68 6.73 -1.38 18.89
CA MET A 68 5.64 -0.40 18.93
C MET A 68 4.29 -1.13 18.87
N VAL A 69 3.83 -1.61 20.03
CA VAL A 69 2.52 -2.26 20.14
C VAL A 69 1.43 -1.19 20.10
N HIS A 70 0.95 -0.87 18.90
CA HIS A 70 -0.27 -0.10 18.70
C HIS A 70 -1.33 -0.95 17.98
N ALA A 71 -2.60 -0.73 18.33
CA ALA A 71 -3.72 -1.53 17.87
C ALA A 71 -3.78 -1.59 16.33
N ALA A 72 -4.00 -2.80 15.82
CA ALA A 72 -3.48 -3.30 14.55
C ALA A 72 -4.10 -2.78 13.25
N ASP A 73 -4.93 -1.73 13.23
CA ASP A 73 -5.75 -1.46 12.02
C ASP A 73 -5.45 -0.18 11.24
N ALA A 74 -4.69 0.78 11.76
CA ALA A 74 -4.40 2.01 10.99
C ALA A 74 -3.19 2.82 11.48
N ALA A 75 -2.46 2.35 12.50
CA ALA A 75 -1.46 3.18 13.16
C ALA A 75 -0.22 3.41 12.28
N GLN A 76 0.17 2.46 11.44
CA GLN A 76 1.43 2.52 10.70
C GLN A 76 1.25 2.45 9.19
N GLU A 77 1.96 3.32 8.47
CA GLU A 77 2.00 3.37 7.01
C GLU A 77 3.46 3.35 6.53
N VAL A 78 3.74 2.55 5.51
CA VAL A 78 5.03 2.55 4.83
C VAL A 78 5.00 3.66 3.80
N LEU A 79 5.78 4.72 4.02
CA LEU A 79 5.78 5.88 3.14
C LEU A 79 6.69 5.68 1.92
N LEU A 80 7.85 5.06 2.12
CA LEU A 80 8.85 4.86 1.07
C LEU A 80 9.78 3.70 1.40
N VAL A 81 10.11 2.92 0.37
CA VAL A 81 11.20 1.94 0.40
C VAL A 81 12.05 2.15 -0.83
N GLU A 82 13.34 2.41 -0.63
CA GLU A 82 14.26 2.71 -1.73
C GLU A 82 15.67 2.21 -1.48
N ARG A 83 16.51 2.24 -2.51
CA ARG A 83 17.92 1.90 -2.38
C ARG A 83 18.63 3.00 -1.61
N HIS A 84 19.38 2.61 -0.58
CA HIS A 84 20.21 3.56 0.15
C HIS A 84 21.29 4.15 -0.76
N GLN A 85 21.45 5.47 -0.70
CA GLN A 85 22.54 6.16 -1.39
C GLN A 85 23.79 6.20 -0.51
N GLU A 86 24.81 5.48 -0.93
CA GLU A 86 26.13 5.50 -0.29
C GLU A 86 26.85 6.83 -0.48
N THR A 87 27.86 7.04 0.36
CA THR A 87 28.76 8.18 0.22
C THR A 87 29.56 8.09 -1.08
N LYS A 88 30.01 9.24 -1.57
CA LYS A 88 30.86 9.31 -2.77
C LYS A 88 32.12 8.45 -2.62
N ASP A 89 32.76 8.49 -1.45
CA ASP A 89 33.99 7.75 -1.17
C ASP A 89 33.72 6.23 -1.20
N ALA A 90 32.58 5.78 -0.65
CA ALA A 90 32.17 4.38 -0.72
C ALA A 90 31.96 3.91 -2.16
N TYR A 91 31.28 4.71 -3.00
CA TYR A 91 31.14 4.38 -4.43
C TYR A 91 32.48 4.34 -5.16
N GLN A 92 33.41 5.26 -4.84
CA GLN A 92 34.74 5.29 -5.46
C GLN A 92 35.60 4.07 -5.10
N SER A 93 35.36 3.45 -3.95
CA SER A 93 36.06 2.23 -3.55
C SER A 93 35.72 1.01 -4.43
N GLY A 94 34.62 1.06 -5.18
CA GLY A 94 34.12 -0.07 -5.97
C GLY A 94 33.41 -1.15 -5.14
N HIS A 95 33.41 -1.06 -3.82
CA HIS A 95 32.86 -2.04 -2.91
C HIS A 95 32.03 -1.37 -1.81
N TRP A 96 30.71 -1.49 -1.90
CA TRP A 96 29.79 -1.03 -0.89
C TRP A 96 28.67 -2.05 -0.67
N PRO A 97 28.15 -2.18 0.55
CA PRO A 97 27.08 -3.11 0.84
C PRO A 97 25.81 -2.70 0.08
N ARG A 98 25.03 -3.68 -0.36
CA ARG A 98 23.70 -3.38 -0.90
C ARG A 98 22.73 -3.11 0.25
N ARG A 99 22.24 -1.88 0.36
CA ARG A 99 21.37 -1.44 1.46
C ARG A 99 20.10 -0.76 0.97
N GLY A 100 19.07 -0.81 1.81
CA GLY A 100 17.79 -0.17 1.55
C GLY A 100 17.33 0.69 2.71
N ASP A 101 16.68 1.80 2.37
CA ASP A 101 16.04 2.71 3.30
C ASP A 101 14.55 2.37 3.39
N ALA A 102 14.02 2.33 4.61
CA ALA A 102 12.59 2.23 4.87
C ALA A 102 12.12 3.39 5.73
N TYR A 103 11.02 4.02 5.31
CA TYR A 103 10.36 5.11 6.02
C TYR A 103 8.96 4.66 6.41
N ILE A 104 8.73 4.54 7.72
CA ILE A 104 7.47 4.06 8.29
C ILE A 104 6.93 5.14 9.21
N TYR A 105 5.71 5.59 8.97
CA TYR A 105 5.06 6.60 9.80
C TYR A 105 4.04 5.97 10.72
N ASP A 106 4.08 6.35 11.99
CA ASP A 106 3.11 5.96 13.01
C ASP A 106 2.20 7.15 13.34
N TYR A 107 0.94 7.10 12.89
CA TYR A 107 -0.07 8.14 13.13
C TYR A 107 -0.60 8.16 14.57
N ALA A 108 -0.41 7.09 15.35
CA ALA A 108 -0.84 7.12 16.75
C ALA A 108 0.07 8.01 17.59
N THR A 109 1.33 8.16 17.18
CA THR A 109 2.38 8.88 17.91
C THR A 109 3.03 10.01 17.11
N ASP A 110 2.54 10.28 15.90
CA ASP A 110 3.10 11.24 14.95
C ASP A 110 4.62 11.09 14.74
N THR A 111 5.06 9.83 14.61
CA THR A 111 6.48 9.47 14.56
C THR A 111 6.86 8.83 13.23
N LEU A 112 7.82 9.42 12.52
CA LEU A 112 8.51 8.83 11.39
C LEU A 112 9.69 8.00 11.88
N THR A 113 9.68 6.71 11.55
CA THR A 113 10.84 5.84 11.69
C THR A 113 11.55 5.70 10.34
N TYR A 114 12.83 6.04 10.34
CA TYR A 114 13.79 5.67 9.31
C TYR A 114 14.56 4.42 9.75
N ALA A 115 14.71 3.44 8.85
CA ALA A 115 15.56 2.28 9.07
C ALA A 115 16.44 2.01 7.83
N LEU A 116 17.74 1.81 8.07
CA LEU A 116 18.73 1.41 7.08
C LEU A 116 19.00 -0.09 7.21
N ILE A 117 18.69 -0.85 6.16
CA ILE A 117 18.75 -2.31 6.17
C ILE A 117 19.87 -2.77 5.24
N ASN A 118 20.73 -3.64 5.75
CA ASN A 118 21.72 -4.35 4.94
C ASN A 118 21.10 -5.60 4.31
N LEU A 119 21.04 -5.66 2.98
CA LEU A 119 20.38 -6.74 2.24
C LEU A 119 21.22 -8.02 2.13
N GLU A 120 22.51 -7.93 2.40
CA GLU A 120 23.42 -9.09 2.45
C GLU A 120 23.27 -9.83 3.78
N THR A 121 23.19 -9.09 4.88
CA THR A 121 23.10 -9.65 6.24
C THR A 121 21.66 -9.78 6.75
N GLY A 122 20.71 -9.05 6.15
CA GLY A 122 19.34 -8.92 6.62
C GLY A 122 19.19 -8.13 7.92
N GLN A 123 20.24 -7.42 8.36
CA GLN A 123 20.26 -6.67 9.62
C GLN A 123 19.88 -5.20 9.41
N VAL A 124 19.43 -4.57 10.50
CA VAL A 124 19.26 -3.12 10.56
C VAL A 124 20.59 -2.49 10.97
N ASP A 125 21.22 -1.77 10.04
CA ASP A 125 22.48 -1.05 10.26
C ASP A 125 22.24 0.24 11.06
N ALA A 126 21.10 0.91 10.83
CA ALA A 126 20.74 2.13 11.54
C ALA A 126 19.21 2.26 11.67
N LYS A 127 18.79 2.92 12.75
CA LYS A 127 17.39 3.30 12.98
C LYS A 127 17.35 4.70 13.58
N GLN A 128 16.44 5.55 13.09
CA GLN A 128 16.18 6.88 13.63
C GLN A 128 14.68 7.13 13.70
N GLU A 129 14.25 7.81 14.76
CA GLU A 129 12.85 8.22 14.96
C GLU A 129 12.80 9.75 15.00
N THR A 130 11.82 10.33 14.31
CA THR A 130 11.60 11.78 14.28
C THR A 130 10.11 12.07 14.35
N GLN A 131 9.70 12.95 15.27
CA GLN A 131 8.30 13.33 15.43
C GLN A 131 7.93 14.51 14.54
N PHE A 132 6.66 14.59 14.16
CA PHE A 132 6.06 15.70 13.42
C PHE A 132 6.71 15.98 12.06
N VAL A 133 7.31 14.95 11.44
CA VAL A 133 7.88 15.01 10.09
C VAL A 133 7.12 14.02 9.21
N GLN A 134 6.40 14.56 8.23
CA GLN A 134 5.66 13.76 7.27
C GLN A 134 6.31 13.88 5.89
N LEU A 135 6.49 12.74 5.22
CA LEU A 135 6.88 12.70 3.81
C LEU A 135 5.66 12.99 2.92
N PRO A 136 5.84 13.12 1.59
CA PRO A 136 4.71 13.25 0.68
C PRO A 136 3.70 12.11 0.84
N LEU A 137 2.43 12.43 0.55
CA LEU A 137 1.31 11.50 0.69
C LEU A 137 1.48 10.23 -0.16
N THR A 138 1.15 9.09 0.43
CA THR A 138 1.06 7.82 -0.29
C THR A 138 -0.28 7.67 -1.01
N GLU A 139 -0.35 6.75 -1.99
CA GLU A 139 -1.62 6.36 -2.61
C GLU A 139 -2.59 5.75 -1.58
N GLY A 140 -2.05 5.02 -0.59
CA GLY A 140 -2.84 4.44 0.50
C GLY A 140 -3.47 5.51 1.38
N GLU A 141 -2.74 6.57 1.72
CA GLU A 141 -3.27 7.72 2.44
C GLU A 141 -4.35 8.45 1.64
N ILE A 142 -4.13 8.66 0.32
CA ILE A 142 -5.12 9.31 -0.54
C ILE A 142 -6.40 8.49 -0.60
N ALA A 143 -6.30 7.18 -0.82
CA ALA A 143 -7.46 6.29 -0.87
C ALA A 143 -8.25 6.34 0.45
N ARG A 144 -7.56 6.22 1.60
CA ARG A 144 -8.17 6.29 2.93
C ARG A 144 -8.84 7.63 3.19
N ALA A 145 -8.20 8.73 2.79
CA ALA A 145 -8.76 10.08 2.93
C ALA A 145 -10.03 10.25 2.08
N LEU A 146 -10.04 9.69 0.86
CA LEU A 146 -11.24 9.67 0.02
C LEU A 146 -12.34 8.82 0.65
N ASP A 147 -12.04 7.63 1.16
CA ASP A 147 -13.03 6.77 1.83
C ASP A 147 -13.69 7.50 3.01
N ILE A 148 -12.90 8.18 3.84
CA ILE A 148 -13.40 9.00 4.94
C ILE A 148 -14.29 10.13 4.43
N ALA A 149 -13.87 10.84 3.38
CA ALA A 149 -14.62 11.94 2.80
C ALA A 149 -15.96 11.46 2.20
N TYR A 150 -16.00 10.32 1.53
CA TYR A 150 -17.23 9.76 0.94
C TYR A 150 -18.17 9.15 1.98
N ALA A 151 -17.66 8.72 3.13
CA ALA A 151 -18.46 8.25 4.26
C ALA A 151 -19.16 9.38 5.03
N ASP A 152 -18.71 10.64 4.89
CA ASP A 152 -19.38 11.80 5.48
C ASP A 152 -20.62 12.19 4.67
N GLU A 153 -21.81 11.94 5.23
CA GLU A 153 -23.08 12.21 4.56
C GLU A 153 -23.32 13.69 4.22
N ALA A 154 -22.85 14.60 5.09
CA ALA A 154 -23.01 16.04 4.86
C ALA A 154 -22.11 16.51 3.71
N LEU A 155 -20.89 15.98 3.62
CA LEU A 155 -19.99 16.20 2.51
C LEU A 155 -20.54 15.57 1.22
N ARG A 156 -21.00 14.32 1.28
CA ARG A 156 -21.57 13.58 0.15
C ARG A 156 -22.77 14.31 -0.47
N THR A 157 -23.66 14.82 0.37
CA THR A 157 -24.82 15.62 -0.08
C THR A 157 -24.39 16.88 -0.83
N LYS A 158 -23.41 17.62 -0.28
CA LYS A 158 -22.87 18.83 -0.93
C LYS A 158 -22.17 18.49 -2.25
N LEU A 159 -21.37 17.42 -2.28
CA LEU A 159 -20.64 16.98 -3.45
C LEU A 159 -21.61 16.57 -4.58
N ALA A 160 -22.67 15.82 -4.26
CA ALA A 160 -23.69 15.42 -5.23
C ALA A 160 -24.43 16.64 -5.83
N ALA A 161 -24.79 17.63 -5.00
CA ALA A 161 -25.43 18.86 -5.48
C ALA A 161 -24.51 19.66 -6.42
N LEU A 162 -23.22 19.78 -6.07
CA LEU A 162 -22.22 20.47 -6.90
C LEU A 162 -21.94 19.72 -8.20
N PHE A 163 -21.81 18.39 -8.15
CA PHE A 163 -21.59 17.57 -9.33
C PHE A 163 -22.76 17.74 -10.30
N PHE A 164 -24.01 17.58 -9.84
CA PHE A 164 -25.20 17.78 -10.67
C PHE A 164 -25.27 19.20 -11.27
N ALA A 165 -24.93 20.23 -10.49
CA ALA A 165 -24.94 21.61 -10.99
C ALA A 165 -23.93 21.85 -12.13
N VAL A 166 -22.82 21.11 -12.17
CA VAL A 166 -21.76 21.27 -13.18
C VAL A 166 -21.92 20.29 -14.36
N SER A 167 -22.26 19.03 -14.09
CA SER A 167 -22.32 17.97 -15.10
C SER A 167 -23.72 17.69 -15.63
N GLY A 168 -24.77 18.00 -14.85
CA GLY A 168 -26.15 17.58 -15.13
C GLY A 168 -26.45 16.12 -14.76
N GLU A 169 -25.46 15.37 -14.25
CA GLU A 169 -25.56 13.96 -13.91
C GLU A 169 -25.57 13.75 -12.39
N PRO A 170 -26.17 12.67 -11.87
CA PRO A 170 -26.03 12.29 -10.46
C PRO A 170 -24.62 11.75 -10.17
N LEU A 171 -24.16 11.93 -8.94
CA LEU A 171 -22.90 11.37 -8.43
C LEU A 171 -23.02 9.87 -8.16
#